data_AF-A0A9K3GNU2-F1
#
_entry.id   AF-A0A9K3GNU2-F1
#
_cell.length_a   1.000
_cell.length_b   1.000
_cell.length_c   1.000
_cell.angle_alpha   90.00
_cell.angle_beta   90.00
_cell.angle_gamma   90.00
#
_symmetry.space_group_name_H-M   'P 1'
#
loop_
_entity.id
_entity.type
_entity.pdbx_description
1 polymer ?
#
loop_
_entity_poly.entity_id
_entity_poly.type
_entity_poly.pdbx_seq_one_letter_code
_entity_poly.pdbx_strand_id
1 'polypeptide(L)' 'MGKYEASQLYVLSNFFVGHLTHPYPTREEVKDLGEKCALPTKRVDVWFGNRRKRLRRRTLNLLESPPAA' A
#
# COMPACT_ATOMS: atom_id res chain seq x y z
N MET A 1 -17.58 -7.52 -4.54
CA MET A 1 -16.19 -7.32 -4.06
C MET A 1 -16.17 -6.04 -3.22
N GLY A 2 -16.16 -6.15 -1.88
CA GLY A 2 -16.27 -4.98 -0.99
C GLY A 2 -15.08 -4.03 -1.07
N LYS A 3 -15.28 -2.76 -0.68
CA LYS A 3 -14.17 -1.81 -0.43
C LYS A 3 -13.40 -2.24 0.83
N TYR A 4 -12.31 -1.54 1.16
CA TYR A 4 -11.60 -1.75 2.43
C TYR A 4 -12.24 -0.86 3.49
N GLU A 5 -12.42 -1.39 4.69
CA GLU A 5 -12.86 -0.61 5.85
C GLU A 5 -11.77 0.35 6.32
N ALA A 6 -12.15 1.41 7.04
CA ALA A 6 -11.20 2.41 7.52
C ALA A 6 -10.10 1.81 8.41
N SER A 7 -10.46 0.85 9.28
CA SER A 7 -9.51 0.12 10.13
C SER A 7 -8.50 -0.70 9.31
N GLN A 8 -8.97 -1.38 8.26
CA GLN A 8 -8.11 -2.14 7.35
C GLN A 8 -7.14 -1.21 6.62
N LEU A 9 -7.65 -0.06 6.12
CA LEU A 9 -6.82 0.94 5.47
C LEU A 9 -5.78 1.53 6.41
N TYR A 10 -6.12 1.75 7.68
CA TYR A 10 -5.18 2.23 8.69
C TYR A 10 -4.04 1.24 8.89
N VAL A 11 -4.33 -0.04 9.12
CA VAL A 11 -3.31 -1.09 9.31
C VAL A 11 -2.39 -1.21 8.09
N LEU A 12 -2.97 -1.35 6.89
CA LEU A 12 -2.21 -1.49 5.64
C LEU A 12 -1.37 -0.25 5.32
N SER A 13 -1.92 0.95 5.57
CA SER A 13 -1.21 2.20 5.33
C SER A 13 -0.10 2.43 6.35
N ASN A 14 -0.31 2.08 7.61
CA ASN A 14 0.71 2.20 8.64
C ASN A 14 1.93 1.33 8.31
N PHE A 15 1.73 0.07 7.94
CA PHE A 15 2.81 -0.79 7.46
C PHE A 15 3.51 -0.17 6.24
N PHE A 16 2.73 0.27 5.24
CA PHE A 16 3.30 0.83 4.00
C PHE A 16 4.17 2.07 4.26
N VAL A 17 3.72 2.98 5.13
CA VAL A 17 4.46 4.20 5.48
C VAL A 17 5.72 3.88 6.29
N GLY A 18 5.66 2.86 7.16
CA GLY A 18 6.85 2.36 7.86
C GLY A 18 7.90 1.72 6.95
N HIS A 19 7.53 1.32 5.72
CA HIS A 19 8.39 0.62 4.77
C HIS A 19 8.53 1.36 3.44
N LEU A 20 8.51 2.70 3.41
CA LEU A 20 8.52 3.46 2.15
C LEU A 20 9.73 3.19 1.25
N THR A 21 10.88 2.84 1.82
CA THR A 21 12.10 2.46 1.08
C THR A 21 11.97 1.09 0.41
N HIS A 22 11.25 0.16 1.04
CA HIS A 22 11.02 -1.20 0.53
C HIS A 22 9.59 -1.70 0.87
N PRO A 23 8.53 -1.19 0.20
CA PRO A 23 7.14 -1.49 0.56
C PRO A 23 6.64 -2.81 -0.05
N TYR A 24 7.37 -3.89 0.20
CA TYR A 24 7.13 -5.23 -0.30
C TYR A 24 7.09 -6.19 0.89
N PRO A 25 5.91 -6.36 1.54
CA PRO A 25 5.79 -7.30 2.64
C PRO A 25 6.13 -8.72 2.17
N THR A 26 6.80 -9.46 3.04
CA THR A 26 7.08 -10.89 2.92
C THR A 26 5.78 -11.70 2.99
N ARG A 27 5.87 -13.00 2.67
CA ARG A 27 4.70 -13.90 2.76
C ARG A 27 4.11 -13.97 4.18
N GLU A 28 4.97 -13.96 5.19
CA GLU A 28 4.57 -14.00 6.60
C GLU A 28 3.87 -12.70 6.97
N GLU A 29 4.43 -11.54 6.62
CA GLU A 29 3.79 -10.24 6.86
C GLU A 29 2.46 -10.08 6.12
N VAL A 30 2.35 -10.58 4.89
CA VAL A 30 1.08 -10.59 4.15
C VAL A 30 0.01 -11.43 4.88
N LYS A 31 0.41 -12.57 5.45
CA LYS A 31 -0.49 -13.42 6.26
C LYS A 31 -0.92 -12.67 7.53
N ASP A 32 0.01 -12.11 8.28
CA ASP A 32 -0.27 -11.37 9.51
C ASP A 32 -1.17 -10.15 9.28
N LEU A 33 -0.92 -9.40 8.20
CA LEU A 33 -1.76 -8.26 7.81
C LEU A 33 -3.16 -8.71 7.39
N GLY A 34 -3.26 -9.86 6.71
CA GLY A 34 -4.52 -10.49 6.34
C GLY A 34 -5.35 -10.86 7.57
N GLU A 35 -4.73 -11.52 8.55
CA GLU A 35 -5.37 -11.90 9.82
C GLU A 35 -5.85 -10.66 10.59
N LYS A 36 -4.99 -9.65 10.78
CA LYS A 36 -5.35 -8.38 11.46
C LYS A 36 -6.50 -7.64 10.79
N CYS A 37 -6.61 -7.74 9.46
CA CYS A 37 -7.65 -7.06 8.70
C CYS A 37 -8.88 -7.93 8.42
N ALA A 38 -8.89 -9.21 8.81
CA ALA A 38 -9.85 -10.21 8.34
C ALA A 38 -9.99 -10.22 6.80
N LEU A 39 -8.86 -10.18 6.10
CA LEU A 39 -8.78 -10.15 4.64
C LEU A 39 -8.03 -11.37 4.10
N PRO A 40 -8.43 -11.92 2.93
CA PRO A 40 -7.60 -12.86 2.21
C PRO A 40 -6.25 -12.24 1.83
N THR A 41 -5.17 -13.01 1.90
CA THR A 41 -3.80 -12.60 1.51
C THR A 41 -3.75 -11.96 0.13
N LYS A 42 -4.48 -12.52 -0.85
CA LYS A 42 -4.62 -11.96 -2.20
C LYS A 42 -5.12 -10.51 -2.23
N ARG A 43 -6.01 -10.12 -1.31
CA ARG A 43 -6.50 -8.73 -1.22
C ARG A 43 -5.39 -7.82 -0.70
N VAL A 44 -4.63 -8.26 0.29
CA VAL A 44 -3.47 -7.55 0.82
C VAL A 44 -2.44 -7.32 -0.29
N ASP A 45 -2.07 -8.37 -1.04
CA ASP A 45 -1.13 -8.28 -2.17
C ASP A 45 -1.58 -7.25 -3.22
N VAL A 46 -2.86 -7.30 -3.62
CA VAL A 46 -3.44 -6.36 -4.59
C VAL A 46 -3.43 -4.94 -4.05
N TRP A 47 -3.71 -4.74 -2.76
CA TRP A 47 -3.65 -3.42 -2.13
C TRP A 47 -2.23 -2.84 -2.21
N PHE A 48 -1.21 -3.60 -1.81
CA PHE A 48 0.19 -3.16 -1.87
C PHE A 48 0.65 -2.89 -3.30
N GLY A 49 0.30 -3.77 -4.25
CA GLY A 49 0.58 -3.56 -5.67
C GLY A 49 -0.01 -2.26 -6.20
N ASN A 50 -1.27 -1.97 -5.87
CA ASN A 50 -1.93 -0.72 -6.27
C ASN A 50 -1.34 0.50 -5.56
N ARG A 51 -0.99 0.37 -4.28
CA ARG A 51 -0.40 1.46 -3.49
C ARG A 51 0.97 1.88 -4.05
N ARG A 52 1.84 0.92 -4.39
CA ARG A 52 3.12 1.18 -5.07
C ARG A 52 2.93 1.86 -6.42
N LYS A 53 1.99 1.39 -7.25
CA LYS A 53 1.67 2.03 -8.54
C LYS A 53 1.24 3.49 -8.37
N ARG A 54 0.42 3.79 -7.37
CA ARG A 54 0.00 5.16 -7.05
C ARG A 54 1.18 6.03 -6.60
N LEU A 55 2.06 5.51 -5.73
CA LEU A 55 3.25 6.23 -5.28
C LEU A 55 4.20 6.56 -6.44
N ARG A 56 4.48 5.58 -7.31
CA ARG A 56 5.32 5.80 -8.50
C ARG A 56 4.74 6.86 -9.43
N ARG A 57 3.45 6.79 -9.76
CA ARG A 57 2.80 7.82 -10.57
C ARG A 57 2.89 9.20 -9.93
N ARG A 58 2.68 9.31 -8.62
CA ARG A 58 2.82 10.59 -7.91
C ARG A 58 4.24 11.13 -7.98
N THR A 59 5.23 10.27 -7.79
CA THR A 59 6.65 10.65 -7.82
C THR A 59 7.06 11.08 -9.22
N LEU A 60 6.67 10.33 -10.26
CA LEU A 60 6.90 10.71 -11.66
C LEU A 60 6.25 12.05 -12.00
N ASN A 61 4.98 12.24 -11.65
CA ASN A 61 4.28 13.50 -11.89
C ASN A 61 4.95 14.71 -11.20
N LEU A 62 5.57 14.50 -10.03
CA LEU A 62 6.32 15.55 -9.32
C LEU A 62 7.65 15.86 -9.99
N LEU A 63 8.30 14.89 -10.62
CA LEU A 63 9.54 15.07 -11.38
C LEU A 63 9.29 15.71 -12.75
N GLU A 64 8.14 15.41 -13.37
CA GLU A 64 7.72 15.93 -14.67
C GLU A 64 7.05 17.32 -14.58
N SER A 65 6.65 17.76 -13.39
CA SER A 65 6.14 19.12 -13.19
C SER A 65 7.31 20.10 -13.05
N PRO A 66 7.44 21.14 -13.90
CA PRO A 66 8.47 22.15 -13.70
C PRO A 66 8.25 22.81 -12.33
N PRO A 67 9.33 23.17 -11.60
CA PRO A 67 9.19 23.91 -10.36
C PRO A 67 8.40 25.18 -10.68
N ALA A 68 7.31 25.40 -9.93
CA ALA A 68 6.49 26.59 -10.08
C ALA A 68 7.43 27.81 -9.99
N ALA A 69 7.54 28.53 -11.12
CA ALA A 69 8.30 29.76 -11.24
C ALA A 69 7.60 30.92 -10.54
#